data_AF-A0A9W2WIE9-F1
#
_entry.id   AF-A0A9W2WIE9-F1
#
_cell.length_a   1.000
_cell.length_b   1.000
_cell.length_c   1.000
_cell.angle_alpha   90.00
_cell.angle_beta   90.00
_cell.angle_gamma   90.00
#
_symmetry.space_group_name_H-M   'P 1'
#
loop_
_entity.id
_entity.type
_entity.pdbx_description
1 polymer ?
#
loop_
_entity_poly.entity_id
_entity_poly.type
_entity_poly.pdbx_seq_one_letter_code
_entity_poly.pdbx_strand_id
1 'polypeptide(L)'
;MADPDLLEESSSLLEPSEMGRGTPLRLGFVAGVINRERIPTFERMLWRVCRGNVFLRQAEIENPLEDPVTGDYVHKSVFIIFFQGDQLKNRVKKICEGFRASLYPCPETPQERKEMASGVNTRIDDLQMVLNQTEDHRQRVLQAAAKNIRVWFIKVRKMKAIYHTLNLCNIDVTQKCLIAEVWCPVTDLDSIQFALRRGTEHSGSTVPSILNRMQTNQTPPTYNKTNKFTCGFQNIVDAYGIGTYREINPAPYTIITFPFLFAVMFGDFGHGILMTLFAVWMVLRESRILSQKNENEMFSTVFSGRYIILLMGVFSIYTGLIYNDCFSKSLNIFGSSWSVRPMFTLYNWTEETVRGNPVLQLNPAVHGVFGGPYPFGIDPIWNIATNKLTFLNSFKMKMSVILGIIHMMFGVSLSLFNHTYFKKPLNIYFGFIPEIIFMTSLFGYLVILIFYKWTAYDAHTSEKAPSLLIHFINMFLFSYGDSGNSMLYSGQKGIQCFLVVVALLCVPWMLLFKPLVLRHQYLRRKHLFDFGDAMVHQAIHTIEYCLGCISNTASYLRLWALSLAHARWNSRINSTAGRVSSSYPSPSSTSEKGSLTNEPLRGGCAPSAPPPLPPR
;
A
#
# COMPACT_ATOMS: atom_id res chain seq x y z
N MET A 1 25.71 -45.86 46.21
CA MET A 1 27.12 -45.43 46.20
C MET A 1 27.26 -44.47 47.36
N ALA A 2 28.12 -44.81 48.32
CA ALA A 2 28.14 -44.23 49.67
C ALA A 2 28.44 -42.72 49.67
N ASP A 3 27.75 -41.98 50.55
CA ASP A 3 27.98 -40.55 50.82
C ASP A 3 29.39 -40.35 51.44
N PRO A 4 30.25 -39.49 50.84
CA PRO A 4 31.62 -39.26 51.31
C PRO A 4 31.74 -38.27 52.49
N ASP A 5 30.65 -37.68 52.98
CA ASP A 5 30.67 -36.64 54.02
C ASP A 5 30.79 -37.17 55.47
N LEU A 6 30.87 -38.48 55.67
CA LEU A 6 30.89 -39.11 57.01
C LEU A 6 32.28 -39.56 57.51
N LEU A 7 33.35 -39.31 56.76
CA LEU A 7 34.71 -39.80 57.11
C LEU A 7 35.69 -38.73 57.63
N GLU A 8 35.34 -37.44 57.65
CA GLU A 8 36.25 -36.38 58.13
C GLU A 8 36.07 -35.98 59.62
N GLU A 9 35.01 -36.43 60.31
CA GLU A 9 34.69 -35.97 61.67
C GLU A 9 35.32 -36.79 62.82
N SER A 10 36.06 -37.87 62.56
CA SER A 10 36.49 -38.83 63.61
C SER A 10 38.00 -38.90 63.91
N SER A 11 38.80 -37.85 63.68
CA SER A 11 40.26 -37.94 63.91
C SER A 11 40.92 -36.74 64.59
N SER A 12 40.28 -36.11 65.59
CA SER A 12 40.97 -35.11 66.40
C SER A 12 40.45 -34.99 67.83
N LEU A 13 40.59 -36.05 68.63
CA LEU A 13 40.56 -35.96 70.09
C LEU A 13 41.50 -37.04 70.64
N LEU A 14 42.68 -36.61 71.14
CA LEU A 14 43.64 -37.26 72.06
C LEU A 14 45.09 -37.13 71.56
N GLU A 15 45.82 -36.09 72.01
CA GLU A 15 47.08 -36.21 72.77
C GLU A 15 47.70 -34.82 73.08
N PRO A 16 48.42 -34.66 74.21
CA PRO A 16 48.76 -33.36 74.79
C PRO A 16 50.17 -32.85 74.41
N SER A 17 50.26 -31.52 74.30
CA SER A 17 51.42 -30.63 74.49
C SER A 17 52.85 -31.17 74.26
N GLU A 18 53.45 -30.79 73.13
CA GLU A 18 54.86 -30.45 73.06
C GLU A 18 55.05 -29.09 72.38
N MET A 19 55.57 -28.13 73.16
CA MET A 19 55.90 -26.79 72.74
C MET A 19 57.29 -26.79 72.09
N GLY A 20 57.37 -26.51 70.78
CA GLY A 20 58.63 -26.08 70.15
C GLY A 20 59.04 -26.80 68.86
N ARG A 21 58.37 -26.48 67.74
CA ARG A 21 58.91 -26.38 66.37
C ARG A 21 57.78 -25.88 65.46
N GLY A 22 58.04 -24.87 64.64
CA GLY A 22 57.01 -24.20 63.83
C GLY A 22 56.15 -25.21 63.07
N THR A 23 54.85 -25.24 63.38
CA THR A 23 53.87 -25.99 62.60
C THR A 23 53.93 -25.50 61.15
N PRO A 24 54.00 -26.39 60.15
CA PRO A 24 53.93 -25.97 58.76
C PRO A 24 52.60 -25.22 58.56
N LEU A 25 52.68 -23.97 58.08
CA LEU A 25 51.49 -23.18 57.76
C LEU A 25 50.66 -23.94 56.71
N ARG A 26 49.57 -24.60 57.13
CA ARG A 26 48.63 -25.25 56.21
C ARG A 26 47.73 -24.18 55.60
N LEU A 27 48.09 -23.74 54.41
CA LEU A 27 47.30 -22.79 53.60
C LEU A 27 46.16 -23.54 52.91
N GLY A 28 44.92 -23.10 53.14
CA GLY A 28 43.78 -23.55 52.36
C GLY A 28 43.65 -22.72 51.09
N PHE A 29 43.13 -23.33 50.01
CA PHE A 29 42.79 -22.58 48.80
C PHE A 29 41.41 -22.95 48.26
N VAL A 30 40.82 -22.01 47.51
CA VAL A 30 39.57 -22.20 46.77
C VAL A 30 39.78 -21.70 45.34
N ALA A 31 39.39 -22.49 44.35
CA ALA A 31 39.46 -22.14 42.94
C ALA A 31 38.06 -22.11 42.32
N GLY A 32 37.86 -21.19 41.38
CA GLY A 32 36.57 -21.04 40.71
C GLY A 32 36.66 -20.19 39.46
N VAL A 33 35.51 -20.02 38.82
CA VAL A 33 35.35 -19.25 37.58
C VAL A 33 34.29 -18.17 37.79
N ILE A 34 34.55 -16.96 37.31
CA ILE A 34 33.66 -15.79 37.44
C ILE A 34 33.69 -14.97 36.15
N ASN A 35 32.62 -14.25 35.86
CA ASN A 35 32.56 -13.33 34.71
C ASN A 35 33.61 -12.22 34.85
N ARG A 36 34.32 -11.95 33.75
CA ARG A 36 35.44 -10.99 33.72
C ARG A 36 35.04 -9.59 34.17
N GLU A 37 33.83 -9.14 33.85
CA GLU A 37 33.29 -7.84 34.24
C GLU A 37 33.16 -7.66 35.77
N ARG A 38 32.95 -8.76 36.51
CA ARG A 38 32.71 -8.72 37.96
C ARG A 38 33.98 -8.82 38.79
N ILE A 39 35.12 -9.15 38.18
CA ILE A 39 36.41 -9.32 38.85
C ILE A 39 36.84 -8.09 39.66
N PRO A 40 36.83 -6.85 39.13
CA PRO A 40 37.30 -5.69 39.89
C PRO A 40 36.45 -5.40 41.14
N THR A 41 35.17 -5.76 41.11
CA THR A 41 34.25 -5.60 42.25
C THR A 41 34.41 -6.75 43.24
N PHE A 42 34.66 -7.97 42.74
CA PHE A 42 34.92 -9.16 43.54
C PHE A 42 36.20 -9.00 44.38
N GLU A 43 37.30 -8.54 43.77
CA GLU A 43 38.58 -8.29 44.46
C GLU A 43 38.43 -7.24 45.57
N ARG A 44 37.76 -6.12 45.28
CA ARG A 44 37.52 -5.06 46.27
C ARG A 44 36.68 -5.56 47.46
N MET A 45 35.69 -6.41 47.22
CA MET A 45 34.87 -6.98 48.30
C MET A 45 35.67 -7.97 49.15
N LEU A 46 36.45 -8.84 48.51
CA LEU A 46 37.31 -9.82 49.18
C LEU A 46 38.32 -9.11 50.10
N TRP A 47 38.99 -8.06 49.59
CA TRP A 47 39.93 -7.25 50.37
C TRP A 47 39.27 -6.60 51.60
N ARG A 48 38.08 -6.01 51.43
CA ARG A 48 37.36 -5.31 52.52
C ARG A 48 36.92 -6.25 53.63
N VAL A 49 36.36 -7.41 53.29
CA VAL A 49 35.83 -8.37 54.28
C VAL A 49 36.94 -9.12 55.00
N CYS A 50 38.01 -9.47 54.28
CA CYS A 50 39.12 -10.26 54.81
C CYS A 50 40.28 -9.41 55.36
N ARG A 51 40.16 -8.08 55.33
CA ARG A 51 41.16 -7.12 55.84
C ARG A 51 42.58 -7.36 55.30
N GLY A 52 42.69 -7.78 54.04
CA GLY A 52 43.98 -8.07 53.39
C GLY A 52 44.62 -9.42 53.73
N ASN A 53 43.99 -10.27 54.55
CA ASN A 53 44.55 -11.57 54.97
C ASN A 53 44.36 -12.70 53.94
N VAL A 54 44.08 -12.36 52.68
CA VAL A 54 43.73 -13.31 51.63
C VAL A 54 44.46 -12.95 50.35
N PHE A 55 45.07 -13.94 49.70
CA PHE A 55 45.84 -13.75 48.47
C PHE A 55 45.06 -14.26 47.25
N LEU A 56 44.73 -13.36 46.33
CA LEU A 56 44.00 -13.65 45.09
C LEU A 56 44.98 -13.71 43.91
N ARG A 57 44.85 -14.76 43.09
CA ARG A 57 45.48 -14.85 41.75
C ARG A 57 44.38 -15.11 40.72
N GLN A 58 44.52 -14.49 39.56
CA GLN A 58 43.57 -14.61 38.46
C GLN A 58 44.27 -14.97 37.16
N ALA A 59 43.57 -15.71 36.29
CA ALA A 59 43.98 -16.03 34.94
C ALA A 59 42.77 -15.88 34.00
N GLU A 60 42.96 -15.26 32.86
CA GLU A 60 41.88 -14.99 31.91
C GLU A 60 41.68 -16.20 30.98
N ILE A 61 40.43 -16.55 30.67
CA ILE A 61 40.10 -17.54 29.65
C ILE A 61 39.94 -16.77 28.32
N GLU A 62 40.73 -17.14 27.31
CA GLU A 62 40.75 -16.45 26.02
C GLU A 62 39.41 -16.58 25.27
N ASN A 63 38.88 -17.80 25.21
CA ASN A 63 37.64 -18.09 24.50
C ASN A 63 36.41 -17.84 25.39
N PRO A 64 35.38 -17.16 24.88
CA PRO A 64 34.14 -17.00 25.62
C PRO A 64 33.44 -18.35 25.79
N LEU A 65 32.86 -18.58 26.96
CA LEU A 65 32.13 -19.79 27.29
C LEU A 65 30.63 -19.49 27.31
N GLU A 66 29.83 -20.43 26.83
CA GLU A 66 28.38 -20.35 26.92
C GLU A 66 27.96 -20.48 28.39
N ASP A 67 27.17 -19.53 28.87
CA ASP A 67 26.63 -19.58 30.22
C ASP A 67 25.46 -20.58 30.27
N PRO A 68 25.48 -21.62 31.13
CA PRO A 68 24.46 -22.68 31.12
C PRO A 68 23.03 -22.21 31.47
N VAL A 69 22.86 -20.97 31.93
CA VAL A 69 21.56 -20.40 32.32
C VAL A 69 21.03 -19.42 31.28
N THR A 70 21.89 -18.59 30.67
CA THR A 70 21.46 -17.58 29.70
C THR A 70 21.67 -18.00 28.25
N GLY A 71 22.57 -18.95 27.99
CA GLY A 71 22.98 -19.34 26.63
C GLY A 71 23.86 -18.28 25.94
N ASP A 72 24.30 -17.25 26.67
CA ASP A 72 25.15 -16.21 26.11
C ASP A 72 26.63 -16.60 26.19
N TYR A 73 27.40 -16.19 25.18
CA TYR A 73 28.85 -16.31 25.18
C TYR A 73 29.47 -15.22 26.05
N VAL A 74 29.96 -15.60 27.24
CA VAL A 74 30.54 -14.68 28.21
C VAL A 74 32.02 -14.96 28.43
N HIS A 75 32.84 -13.90 28.46
CA HIS A 75 34.24 -14.01 28.86
C HIS A 75 34.32 -14.23 30.37
N LYS A 76 34.87 -15.39 30.75
CA LYS A 76 35.08 -15.77 32.14
C LYS A 76 36.57 -15.75 32.48
N SER A 77 36.88 -15.54 33.74
CA SER A 77 38.23 -15.60 34.28
C SER A 77 38.27 -16.62 35.42
N VAL A 78 39.37 -17.36 35.49
CA VAL A 78 39.69 -18.27 36.59
C VAL A 78 40.30 -17.46 37.73
N PHE A 79 39.91 -17.77 38.96
CA PHE A 79 40.53 -17.21 40.15
C PHE A 79 40.91 -18.32 41.13
N ILE A 80 41.98 -18.09 41.89
CA ILE A 80 42.40 -18.91 43.03
C ILE A 80 42.66 -18.00 44.22
N ILE A 81 42.10 -18.38 45.36
CA ILE A 81 42.15 -17.61 46.61
C ILE A 81 42.84 -18.47 47.67
N PHE A 82 43.94 -17.97 48.22
CA PHE A 82 44.65 -18.58 49.34
C PHE A 82 44.30 -17.87 50.65
N PHE A 83 43.98 -18.65 51.69
CA PHE A 83 43.63 -18.15 53.02
C PHE A 83 44.13 -19.09 54.10
N GLN A 84 44.20 -18.59 55.34
CA GLN A 84 44.62 -19.37 56.50
C GLN A 84 43.47 -19.42 57.52
N GLY A 85 43.02 -20.63 57.87
CA GLY A 85 41.97 -20.86 58.87
C GLY A 85 40.55 -21.02 58.31
N ASP A 86 39.75 -21.88 58.95
CA ASP A 86 38.43 -22.29 58.46
C ASP A 86 37.36 -21.20 58.53
N GLN A 87 37.49 -20.25 59.46
CA GLN A 87 36.58 -19.10 59.53
C GLN A 87 36.67 -18.22 58.28
N LEU A 88 37.87 -18.07 57.69
CA LEU A 88 38.05 -17.33 56.45
C LEU A 88 37.52 -18.13 55.24
N LYS A 89 37.70 -19.46 55.22
CA LYS A 89 37.13 -20.36 54.19
C LYS A 89 35.62 -20.14 54.02
N ASN A 90 34.88 -20.12 55.13
CA ASN A 90 33.42 -19.94 55.11
C ASN A 90 33.00 -18.54 54.66
N ARG A 91 33.78 -17.50 55.00
CA ARG A 91 33.52 -16.13 54.52
C ARG A 91 33.79 -16.00 53.02
N VAL A 92 34.88 -16.57 52.52
CA VAL A 92 35.23 -16.55 51.09
C VAL A 92 34.18 -17.30 50.26
N LYS A 93 33.74 -18.48 50.69
CA LYS A 93 32.67 -19.24 50.00
C LYS A 93 31.39 -18.42 49.85
N LYS A 94 30.92 -17.77 50.93
CA LYS A 94 29.73 -16.88 50.89
C LYS A 94 29.88 -15.71 49.91
N ILE A 95 31.07 -15.13 49.80
CA ILE A 95 31.34 -14.07 48.81
C ILE A 95 31.29 -14.66 47.40
N CYS A 96 31.90 -15.81 47.15
CA CYS A 96 31.86 -16.47 45.85
C CYS A 96 30.42 -16.77 45.40
N GLU A 97 29.59 -17.29 46.30
CA GLU A 97 28.16 -17.52 46.06
C GLU A 97 27.41 -16.21 45.77
N GLY A 98 27.66 -15.14 46.54
CA GLY A 98 27.04 -13.83 46.33
C GLY A 98 27.34 -13.19 44.97
N PHE A 99 28.55 -13.42 44.43
CA PHE A 99 28.93 -12.97 43.09
C PHE A 99 28.52 -13.92 41.96
N ARG A 100 27.88 -15.06 42.30
CA ARG A 100 27.53 -16.17 41.39
C ARG A 100 28.76 -16.79 40.70
N ALA A 101 29.87 -16.92 41.43
CA ALA A 101 31.03 -17.64 40.95
C ALA A 101 30.84 -19.17 41.11
N SER A 102 31.20 -19.94 40.09
CA SER A 102 31.18 -21.40 40.15
C SER A 102 32.48 -21.92 40.76
N LEU A 103 32.39 -22.60 41.91
CA LEU A 103 33.52 -23.16 42.65
C LEU A 103 33.76 -24.61 42.23
N TYR A 104 35.03 -25.00 42.07
CA TYR A 104 35.41 -26.37 41.72
C TYR A 104 36.34 -26.96 42.79
N PRO A 105 36.12 -28.24 43.21
CA PRO A 105 37.06 -28.93 44.07
C PRO A 105 38.35 -29.22 43.28
N CYS A 106 39.49 -28.77 43.77
CA CYS A 106 40.79 -28.96 43.12
C CYS A 106 41.73 -29.69 44.09
N PRO A 107 42.28 -30.86 43.72
CA PRO A 107 43.18 -31.63 44.57
C PRO A 107 44.44 -30.84 44.97
N GLU A 108 44.94 -31.07 46.19
CA GLU A 108 46.12 -30.37 46.71
C GLU A 108 47.42 -30.91 46.06
N THR A 109 47.47 -32.20 45.73
CA THR A 109 48.68 -32.82 45.17
C THR A 109 48.81 -32.62 43.65
N PRO A 110 50.02 -32.39 43.11
CA PRO A 110 50.22 -32.28 41.66
C PRO A 110 49.90 -33.55 40.88
N GLN A 111 50.04 -34.73 41.49
CA GLN A 111 49.78 -36.02 40.84
C GLN A 111 48.27 -36.28 40.69
N GLU A 112 47.49 -36.10 41.75
CA GLU A 112 46.03 -36.25 41.69
C GLU A 112 45.38 -35.24 40.74
N ARG A 113 45.94 -34.02 40.61
CA ARG A 113 45.46 -33.05 39.61
C ARG A 113 45.62 -33.54 38.16
N LYS A 114 46.74 -34.22 37.85
CA LYS A 114 46.94 -34.79 36.51
C LYS A 114 45.96 -35.93 36.23
N GLU A 115 45.71 -36.77 37.22
CA GLU A 115 44.74 -37.87 37.14
C GLU A 115 43.29 -37.37 37.02
N MET A 116 42.91 -36.35 37.80
CA MET A 116 41.58 -35.74 37.70
C MET A 116 41.39 -35.08 36.32
N ALA A 117 42.42 -34.40 35.79
CA ALA A 117 42.35 -33.79 34.47
C ALA A 117 42.18 -34.84 33.35
N SER A 118 42.91 -35.96 33.39
CA SER A 118 42.72 -37.04 32.41
C SER A 118 41.35 -37.71 32.51
N GLY A 119 40.85 -37.90 33.73
CA GLY A 119 39.49 -38.42 33.97
C GLY A 119 38.40 -37.48 33.46
N VAL A 120 38.54 -36.16 33.66
CA VAL A 120 37.59 -35.16 33.13
C VAL A 120 37.63 -35.11 31.61
N ASN A 121 38.81 -35.14 30.99
CA ASN A 121 38.92 -35.15 29.52
C ASN A 121 38.22 -36.37 28.91
N THR A 122 38.41 -37.56 29.48
CA THR A 122 37.72 -38.78 29.03
C THR A 122 36.19 -38.63 29.12
N ARG A 123 35.68 -38.05 30.22
CA ARG A 123 34.24 -37.78 30.38
C ARG A 123 33.71 -36.73 29.40
N ILE A 124 34.52 -35.73 29.06
CA ILE A 124 34.16 -34.72 28.05
C ILE A 124 34.00 -35.41 26.68
N ASP A 125 34.92 -36.30 26.32
CA ASP A 125 34.86 -37.05 25.07
C ASP A 125 33.61 -37.96 25.01
N ASP A 126 33.30 -38.65 26.11
CA ASP A 126 32.09 -39.47 26.22
C ASP A 126 30.80 -38.62 26.09
N LEU A 127 30.74 -37.48 26.78
CA LEU A 127 29.60 -36.56 26.72
C LEU A 127 29.43 -35.96 25.32
N GLN A 128 30.53 -35.63 24.64
CA GLN A 128 30.50 -35.13 23.28
C GLN A 128 29.95 -36.20 22.32
N MET A 129 30.32 -37.47 22.53
CA MET A 129 29.77 -38.57 21.75
C MET A 129 28.25 -38.70 21.95
N VAL A 130 27.76 -38.64 23.19
CA VAL A 130 26.33 -38.71 23.51
C VAL A 130 25.58 -37.50 22.94
N LEU A 131 26.15 -36.29 23.03
CA LEU A 131 25.56 -35.08 22.49
C LEU A 131 25.39 -35.18 20.97
N ASN A 132 26.44 -35.61 20.25
CA ASN A 132 26.40 -35.80 18.81
C ASN A 132 25.35 -36.85 18.41
N GLN A 133 25.29 -37.99 19.11
CA GLN A 133 24.29 -39.04 18.84
C GLN A 133 22.86 -38.55 19.08
N THR A 134 22.66 -37.73 20.11
CA THR A 134 21.34 -37.15 20.44
C THR A 134 20.93 -36.13 19.38
N GLU A 135 21.85 -35.28 18.94
CA GLU A 135 21.62 -34.33 17.85
C GLU A 135 21.30 -35.04 16.52
N ASP A 136 22.03 -36.10 16.19
CA ASP A 136 21.77 -36.91 15.00
C ASP A 136 20.41 -37.62 15.09
N HIS A 137 20.03 -38.11 16.27
CA HIS A 137 18.71 -38.68 16.49
C HIS A 137 17.61 -37.62 16.33
N ARG A 138 17.77 -36.46 16.98
CA ARG A 138 16.86 -35.31 16.88
C ARG A 138 16.68 -34.88 15.42
N GLN A 139 17.76 -34.76 14.67
CA GLN A 139 17.74 -34.35 13.26
C GLN A 139 17.05 -35.39 12.37
N ARG A 140 17.27 -36.69 12.59
CA ARG A 140 16.54 -37.75 11.88
C ARG A 140 15.04 -37.68 12.12
N VAL A 141 14.62 -37.49 13.38
CA VAL A 141 13.21 -37.33 13.74
C VAL A 141 12.62 -36.07 13.10
N LEU A 142 13.33 -34.94 13.16
CA LEU A 142 12.91 -33.68 12.56
C LEU A 142 12.75 -33.79 11.04
N GLN A 143 13.69 -34.46 10.35
CA GLN A 143 13.58 -34.69 8.91
C GLN A 143 12.39 -35.59 8.55
N ALA A 144 12.12 -36.62 9.35
CA ALA A 144 10.94 -37.47 9.16
C ALA A 144 9.64 -36.68 9.37
N ALA A 145 9.56 -35.85 10.42
CA ALA A 145 8.41 -35.00 10.70
C ALA A 145 8.21 -33.90 9.65
N ALA A 146 9.29 -33.24 9.21
CA ALA A 146 9.26 -32.14 8.25
C ALA A 146 8.71 -32.56 6.87
N LYS A 147 8.88 -33.83 6.47
CA LYS A 147 8.29 -34.36 5.23
C LYS A 147 6.75 -34.35 5.27
N ASN A 148 6.16 -34.65 6.42
CA ASN A 148 4.72 -34.88 6.57
C ASN A 148 3.95 -33.70 7.17
N ILE A 149 4.64 -32.75 7.80
CA ILE A 149 4.02 -31.65 8.55
C ILE A 149 3.01 -30.84 7.74
N ARG A 150 3.30 -30.56 6.46
CA ARG A 150 2.39 -29.82 5.57
C ARG A 150 1.07 -30.57 5.36
N VAL A 151 1.14 -31.89 5.18
CA VAL A 151 -0.05 -32.74 5.01
C VAL A 151 -0.85 -32.83 6.30
N TRP A 152 -0.17 -33.00 7.45
CA TRP A 152 -0.82 -33.01 8.76
C TRP A 152 -1.56 -31.70 9.03
N PHE A 153 -0.94 -30.55 8.76
CA PHE A 153 -1.59 -29.25 8.88
C PHE A 153 -2.84 -29.13 8.00
N ILE A 154 -2.77 -29.57 6.74
CA ILE A 154 -3.92 -29.53 5.84
C ILE A 154 -5.07 -30.40 6.39
N LYS A 155 -4.76 -31.62 6.86
CA LYS A 155 -5.77 -32.53 7.43
C LYS A 155 -6.43 -31.94 8.67
N VAL A 156 -5.65 -31.48 9.64
CA VAL A 156 -6.17 -30.91 10.89
C VAL A 156 -6.98 -29.64 10.64
N ARG A 157 -6.51 -28.73 9.76
CA ARG A 157 -7.25 -27.50 9.44
C ARG A 157 -8.56 -27.79 8.71
N LYS A 158 -8.58 -28.74 7.77
CA LYS A 158 -9.82 -29.19 7.12
C LYS A 158 -10.80 -29.80 8.13
N MET A 159 -10.32 -30.70 8.99
CA MET A 159 -11.15 -31.34 10.02
C MET A 159 -11.73 -30.33 11.00
N LYS A 160 -10.91 -29.36 11.45
CA LYS A 160 -11.37 -28.23 12.29
C LYS A 160 -12.46 -27.41 11.59
N ALA A 161 -12.29 -27.10 10.30
CA ALA A 161 -13.30 -26.37 9.53
C ALA A 161 -14.62 -27.15 9.43
N ILE A 162 -14.55 -28.46 9.16
CA ILE A 162 -15.74 -29.34 9.09
C ILE A 162 -16.48 -29.34 10.44
N TYR A 163 -15.78 -29.57 11.55
CA TYR A 163 -16.43 -29.53 12.88
C TYR A 163 -16.98 -28.15 13.24
N HIS A 164 -16.30 -27.08 12.84
CA HIS A 164 -16.81 -25.73 13.02
C HIS A 164 -18.12 -25.53 12.24
N THR A 165 -18.22 -25.99 11.00
CA THR A 165 -19.47 -25.94 10.21
C THR A 165 -20.56 -26.84 10.79
N LEU A 166 -20.22 -28.04 11.28
CA LEU A 166 -21.18 -28.93 11.95
C LEU A 166 -21.76 -28.29 13.22
N ASN A 167 -20.97 -27.50 13.95
CA ASN A 167 -21.44 -26.76 15.12
C ASN A 167 -22.45 -25.64 14.78
N LEU A 168 -22.52 -25.18 13.51
CA LEU A 168 -23.54 -24.23 13.05
C LEU A 168 -24.87 -24.93 12.68
N CYS A 169 -24.88 -26.26 12.59
CA CYS A 169 -26.07 -27.01 12.22
C CYS A 169 -26.96 -27.27 13.44
N ASN A 170 -28.27 -27.36 13.21
CA ASN A 170 -29.20 -27.77 14.25
C ASN A 170 -29.24 -29.30 14.35
N ILE A 171 -29.32 -29.83 15.58
CA ILE A 171 -29.35 -31.27 15.85
C ILE A 171 -30.80 -31.67 16.07
N ASP A 172 -31.31 -32.56 15.22
CA ASP A 172 -32.60 -33.21 15.47
C ASP A 172 -32.39 -34.42 16.39
N VAL A 173 -32.86 -34.28 17.64
CA VAL A 173 -32.76 -35.32 18.69
C VAL A 173 -33.53 -36.58 18.31
N THR A 174 -34.57 -36.47 17.46
CA THR A 174 -35.45 -37.58 17.13
C THR A 174 -34.88 -38.49 16.05
N GLN A 175 -34.34 -37.92 14.97
CA GLN A 175 -33.81 -38.69 13.83
C GLN A 175 -32.29 -38.85 13.85
N LYS A 176 -31.58 -38.27 14.82
CA LYS A 176 -30.10 -38.18 14.83
C LYS A 176 -29.54 -37.61 13.52
N CYS A 177 -30.31 -36.72 12.89
CA CYS A 177 -29.93 -36.01 11.66
C CYS A 177 -29.55 -34.57 11.98
N LEU A 178 -28.74 -33.98 11.11
CA LEU A 178 -28.39 -32.57 11.18
C LEU A 178 -29.21 -31.80 10.16
N ILE A 179 -29.82 -30.70 10.59
CA ILE A 179 -30.58 -29.79 9.74
C ILE A 179 -29.77 -28.51 9.59
N ALA A 180 -29.53 -28.10 8.35
CA ALA A 180 -28.78 -26.89 8.02
C ALA A 180 -29.56 -26.05 7.00
N GLU A 181 -29.73 -24.77 7.30
CA GLU A 181 -30.25 -23.78 6.36
C GLU A 181 -29.05 -23.08 5.69
N VAL A 182 -28.96 -23.17 4.36
CA VAL A 182 -27.80 -22.67 3.62
C VAL A 182 -28.20 -21.82 2.43
N TRP A 183 -27.47 -20.71 2.24
CA TRP A 183 -27.56 -19.91 1.02
C TRP A 183 -26.75 -20.57 -0.09
N CYS A 184 -27.38 -20.87 -1.21
CA CYS A 184 -26.70 -21.39 -2.40
C CYS A 184 -27.19 -20.67 -3.66
N PRO A 185 -26.32 -20.47 -4.67
CA PRO A 185 -26.74 -19.95 -5.97
C PRO A 185 -27.73 -20.91 -6.65
N VAL A 186 -28.82 -20.37 -7.18
CA VAL A 186 -29.85 -21.16 -7.89
C VAL A 186 -29.27 -21.89 -9.11
N THR A 187 -28.22 -21.33 -9.73
CA THR A 187 -27.56 -21.96 -10.90
C THR A 187 -26.78 -23.22 -10.55
N ASP A 188 -26.35 -23.37 -9.29
CA ASP A 188 -25.38 -24.39 -8.89
C ASP A 188 -26.05 -25.50 -8.05
N LEU A 189 -27.39 -25.54 -8.01
CA LEU A 189 -28.17 -26.51 -7.24
C LEU A 189 -27.87 -27.95 -7.65
N ASP A 190 -27.77 -28.23 -8.95
CA ASP A 190 -27.50 -29.57 -9.45
C ASP A 190 -26.12 -30.06 -9.02
N SER A 191 -25.11 -29.18 -9.08
CA SER A 191 -23.73 -29.47 -8.64
C SER A 191 -23.69 -29.87 -7.16
N ILE A 192 -24.46 -29.17 -6.31
CA ILE A 192 -24.58 -29.48 -4.88
C ILE A 192 -25.25 -30.84 -4.68
N GLN A 193 -26.33 -31.14 -5.41
CA GLN A 193 -27.00 -32.45 -5.33
C GLN A 193 -26.08 -33.61 -5.73
N PHE A 194 -25.27 -33.45 -6.78
CA PHE A 194 -24.27 -34.45 -7.16
C PHE A 194 -23.22 -34.65 -6.08
N ALA A 195 -22.74 -33.57 -5.46
CA ALA A 195 -21.77 -33.64 -4.37
C ALA A 195 -22.34 -34.37 -3.13
N LEU A 196 -23.61 -34.12 -2.80
CA LEU A 196 -24.32 -34.79 -1.71
C LEU A 196 -24.49 -36.29 -1.98
N ARG A 197 -24.95 -36.68 -3.17
CA ARG A 197 -25.09 -38.11 -3.55
C ARG A 197 -23.77 -38.86 -3.46
N ARG A 198 -22.70 -38.26 -3.99
CA ARG A 198 -21.34 -38.84 -3.90
C ARG A 198 -20.86 -38.95 -2.45
N GLY A 199 -21.21 -38.01 -1.58
CA GLY A 199 -20.91 -38.06 -0.15
C GLY A 199 -21.62 -39.22 0.55
N THR A 200 -22.91 -39.41 0.25
CA THR A 200 -23.70 -40.55 0.74
C THR A 200 -23.10 -41.88 0.31
N GLU A 201 -22.79 -42.04 -0.98
CA GLU A 201 -22.15 -43.24 -1.54
C GLU A 201 -20.82 -43.57 -0.85
N HIS A 202 -19.97 -42.57 -0.62
CA HIS A 202 -18.67 -42.78 0.02
C HIS A 202 -18.79 -43.16 1.51
N SER A 203 -19.84 -42.70 2.19
CA SER A 203 -20.12 -43.09 3.58
C SER A 203 -20.72 -44.49 3.72
N GLY A 204 -21.16 -45.12 2.63
CA GLY A 204 -21.88 -46.40 2.66
C GLY A 204 -23.26 -46.32 3.31
N SER A 205 -23.78 -45.11 3.56
CA SER A 205 -25.12 -44.90 4.12
C SER A 205 -26.17 -45.09 3.04
N THR A 206 -27.27 -45.77 3.38
CA THR A 206 -28.45 -45.90 2.52
C THR A 206 -29.38 -44.69 2.60
N VAL A 207 -29.18 -43.79 3.57
CA VAL A 207 -30.02 -42.61 3.79
C VAL A 207 -29.62 -41.52 2.80
N PRO A 208 -30.49 -41.13 1.85
CA PRO A 208 -30.17 -40.07 0.89
C PRO A 208 -30.12 -38.72 1.60
N SER A 209 -29.12 -37.90 1.28
CA SER A 209 -29.12 -36.50 1.67
C SER A 209 -30.22 -35.74 0.91
N ILE A 210 -31.12 -35.12 1.65
CA ILE A 210 -32.23 -34.33 1.09
C ILE A 210 -31.83 -32.86 0.98
N LEU A 211 -32.17 -32.23 -0.15
CA LEU A 211 -32.06 -30.79 -0.35
C LEU A 211 -33.45 -30.22 -0.63
N ASN A 212 -34.00 -29.47 0.32
CA ASN A 212 -35.30 -28.84 0.18
C ASN A 212 -35.15 -27.34 -0.12
N ARG A 213 -35.93 -26.83 -1.08
CA ARG A 213 -35.95 -25.39 -1.39
C ARG A 213 -36.97 -24.70 -0.51
N MET A 214 -36.49 -23.84 0.39
CA MET A 214 -37.33 -23.03 1.26
C MET A 214 -37.56 -21.63 0.66
N GLN A 215 -38.75 -21.08 0.88
CA GLN A 215 -39.05 -19.69 0.59
C GLN A 215 -38.98 -18.89 1.89
N THR A 216 -38.20 -17.81 1.89
CA THR A 216 -38.01 -16.93 3.05
C THR A 216 -38.12 -15.48 2.64
N ASN A 217 -38.47 -14.62 3.59
CA ASN A 217 -38.51 -13.17 3.43
C ASN A 217 -37.19 -12.49 3.86
N GLN A 218 -36.22 -13.27 4.35
CA GLN A 218 -34.90 -12.75 4.68
C GLN A 218 -34.16 -12.28 3.42
N THR A 219 -33.37 -11.22 3.55
CA THR A 219 -32.56 -10.69 2.44
C THR A 219 -31.39 -11.63 2.16
N PRO A 220 -31.32 -12.27 0.99
CA PRO A 220 -30.22 -13.15 0.64
C PRO A 220 -28.91 -12.38 0.44
N PRO A 221 -27.75 -13.02 0.64
CA PRO A 221 -26.45 -12.41 0.39
C PRO A 221 -26.22 -12.17 -1.11
N THR A 222 -25.45 -11.13 -1.42
CA THR A 222 -25.03 -10.80 -2.79
C THR A 222 -23.81 -11.64 -3.18
N TYR A 223 -23.86 -12.27 -4.35
CA TYR A 223 -22.77 -13.05 -4.90
C TYR A 223 -22.45 -12.59 -6.34
N ASN A 224 -21.23 -12.10 -6.53
CA ASN A 224 -20.72 -11.69 -7.83
C ASN A 224 -19.70 -12.73 -8.32
N LYS A 225 -19.92 -13.27 -9.53
CA LYS A 225 -18.97 -14.19 -10.16
C LYS A 225 -17.71 -13.40 -10.56
N THR A 226 -16.61 -13.63 -9.85
CA THR A 226 -15.32 -13.00 -10.14
C THR A 226 -14.40 -13.95 -10.89
N ASN A 227 -13.69 -13.38 -11.87
CA ASN A 227 -12.57 -14.01 -12.53
C ASN A 227 -11.28 -13.40 -11.97
N LYS A 228 -10.16 -14.03 -12.30
CA LYS A 228 -8.82 -13.54 -11.96
C LYS A 228 -8.57 -12.07 -12.35
N PHE A 229 -9.18 -11.62 -13.45
CA PHE A 229 -9.12 -10.24 -13.92
C PHE A 229 -10.08 -9.31 -13.15
N THR A 230 -11.33 -9.71 -12.96
CA THR A 230 -12.36 -8.84 -12.36
C THR A 230 -12.30 -8.77 -10.84
N CYS A 231 -11.64 -9.73 -10.18
CA CYS A 231 -11.50 -9.78 -8.72
C CYS A 231 -10.89 -8.49 -8.13
N GLY A 232 -9.83 -7.95 -8.75
CA GLY A 232 -9.21 -6.71 -8.27
C GLY A 232 -10.15 -5.51 -8.31
N PHE A 233 -10.90 -5.36 -9.41
CA PHE A 233 -11.90 -4.28 -9.56
C PHE A 233 -13.09 -4.46 -8.63
N GLN A 234 -13.55 -5.70 -8.43
CA GLN A 234 -14.63 -6.02 -7.50
C GLN A 234 -14.25 -5.64 -6.06
N ASN A 235 -13.03 -5.98 -5.63
CA ASN A 235 -12.56 -5.64 -4.29
C ASN A 235 -12.52 -4.12 -4.03
N ILE A 236 -12.22 -3.31 -5.06
CA ILE A 236 -12.27 -1.84 -4.94
C ILE A 236 -13.71 -1.35 -4.72
N VAL A 237 -14.66 -1.93 -5.45
CA VAL A 237 -16.09 -1.58 -5.29
C VAL A 237 -16.62 -2.03 -3.93
N ASP A 238 -16.32 -3.27 -3.54
CA ASP A 238 -16.76 -3.86 -2.27
C ASP A 238 -16.15 -3.16 -1.05
N ALA A 239 -14.98 -2.53 -1.20
CA ALA A 239 -14.35 -1.74 -0.14
C ALA A 239 -15.15 -0.47 0.23
N TYR A 240 -15.95 0.08 -0.69
CA TYR A 240 -16.86 1.19 -0.38
C TYR A 240 -18.15 0.69 0.26
N GLY A 241 -18.66 -0.45 -0.19
CA GLY A 241 -19.83 -1.11 0.39
C GLY A 241 -20.28 -2.29 -0.46
N ILE A 242 -20.91 -3.27 0.19
CA ILE A 242 -21.49 -4.42 -0.51
C ILE A 242 -22.82 -4.03 -1.15
N GLY A 243 -22.99 -4.34 -2.44
CA GLY A 243 -24.23 -4.07 -3.17
C GLY A 243 -25.41 -4.87 -2.65
N THR A 244 -26.62 -4.32 -2.79
CA THR A 244 -27.85 -5.01 -2.36
C THR A 244 -28.22 -6.15 -3.31
N TYR A 245 -29.10 -7.06 -2.86
CA TYR A 245 -29.43 -8.25 -3.62
C TYR A 245 -30.07 -7.92 -4.98
N ARG A 246 -29.42 -8.40 -6.05
CA ARG A 246 -29.78 -8.19 -7.47
C ARG A 246 -29.77 -6.72 -7.92
N GLU A 247 -29.00 -5.87 -7.25
CA GLU A 247 -28.65 -4.54 -7.73
C GLU A 247 -27.64 -4.61 -8.87
N ILE A 248 -27.63 -3.59 -9.74
CA ILE A 248 -26.61 -3.46 -10.78
C ILE A 248 -25.23 -3.26 -10.13
N ASN A 249 -24.32 -4.19 -10.42
CA ASN A 249 -22.94 -4.09 -9.97
C ASN A 249 -22.20 -2.97 -10.74
N PRO A 250 -21.54 -2.01 -10.06
CA PRO A 250 -20.72 -1.00 -10.72
C PRO A 250 -19.45 -1.55 -11.37
N ALA A 251 -18.94 -2.69 -10.88
CA ALA A 251 -17.61 -3.20 -11.23
C ALA A 251 -17.35 -3.33 -12.75
N PRO A 252 -18.29 -3.80 -13.61
CA PRO A 252 -18.07 -3.88 -15.05
C PRO A 252 -17.74 -2.52 -15.68
N TYR A 253 -18.36 -1.44 -15.20
CA TYR A 253 -18.09 -0.08 -15.68
C TYR A 253 -16.77 0.44 -15.12
N THR A 254 -16.51 0.18 -13.83
CA THR A 254 -15.28 0.55 -13.13
C THR A 254 -14.02 -0.03 -13.80
N ILE A 255 -14.10 -1.21 -14.43
CA ILE A 255 -12.98 -1.82 -15.17
C ILE A 255 -12.35 -0.83 -16.18
N ILE A 256 -13.17 -0.03 -16.86
CA ILE A 256 -12.70 0.90 -17.89
C ILE A 256 -12.68 2.35 -17.38
N THR A 257 -13.73 2.79 -16.69
CA THR A 257 -13.85 4.20 -16.29
C THR A 257 -12.81 4.59 -15.25
N PHE A 258 -12.46 3.69 -14.31
CA PHE A 258 -11.48 4.00 -13.27
C PHE A 258 -10.07 4.19 -13.83
N PRO A 259 -9.50 3.24 -14.61
CA PRO A 259 -8.21 3.47 -15.27
C PRO A 259 -8.19 4.66 -16.24
N PHE A 260 -9.30 4.93 -16.93
CA PHE A 260 -9.41 6.07 -17.84
C PHE A 260 -9.38 7.41 -17.10
N LEU A 261 -10.15 7.57 -16.03
CA LEU A 261 -10.13 8.79 -15.21
C LEU A 261 -8.77 9.00 -14.53
N PHE A 262 -8.12 7.91 -14.10
CA PHE A 262 -6.74 7.96 -13.63
C PHE A 262 -5.79 8.48 -14.72
N ALA A 263 -5.90 7.97 -15.95
CA ALA A 263 -5.04 8.37 -17.06
C ALA A 263 -5.18 9.87 -17.39
N VAL A 264 -6.38 10.44 -17.33
CA VAL A 264 -6.59 11.89 -17.50
C VAL A 264 -5.80 12.73 -16.48
N MET A 265 -5.69 12.23 -15.24
CA MET A 265 -4.92 12.84 -14.15
C MET A 265 -3.41 12.60 -14.30
N PHE A 266 -3.02 11.40 -14.71
CA PHE A 266 -1.65 10.93 -14.87
C PHE A 266 -1.26 10.82 -16.36
N GLY A 267 -1.59 11.86 -17.13
CA GLY A 267 -1.44 11.86 -18.58
C GLY A 267 -0.02 12.19 -19.02
N ASP A 268 0.89 11.23 -18.92
CA ASP A 268 2.27 11.30 -19.44
C ASP A 268 2.62 9.98 -20.15
N PHE A 269 3.06 10.09 -21.39
CA PHE A 269 3.42 8.95 -22.22
C PHE A 269 4.59 8.15 -21.64
N GLY A 270 5.63 8.83 -21.15
CA GLY A 270 6.85 8.19 -20.65
C GLY A 270 6.61 7.44 -19.34
N HIS A 271 5.94 8.08 -18.38
CA HIS A 271 5.56 7.43 -17.12
C HIS A 271 4.57 6.28 -17.34
N GLY A 272 3.63 6.41 -18.29
CA GLY A 272 2.70 5.35 -18.68
C GLY A 272 3.41 4.09 -19.20
N ILE A 273 4.48 4.24 -19.98
CA ILE A 273 5.32 3.10 -20.43
C ILE A 273 5.95 2.38 -19.24
N LEU A 274 6.57 3.12 -18.31
CA LEU A 274 7.21 2.52 -17.13
C LEU A 274 6.21 1.75 -16.26
N MET A 275 5.03 2.34 -16.02
CA MET A 275 3.95 1.66 -15.29
C MET A 275 3.49 0.39 -16.00
N THR A 276 3.34 0.43 -17.33
CA THR A 276 2.93 -0.72 -18.13
C THR A 276 3.99 -1.83 -18.09
N LEU A 277 5.26 -1.50 -18.22
CA LEU A 277 6.37 -2.46 -18.12
C LEU A 277 6.39 -3.16 -16.76
N PHE A 278 6.23 -2.39 -15.67
CA PHE A 278 6.14 -2.95 -14.32
C PHE A 278 4.92 -3.86 -14.15
N ALA A 279 3.76 -3.46 -14.67
CA ALA A 279 2.55 -4.27 -14.62
C ALA A 279 2.67 -5.58 -15.42
N VAL A 280 3.22 -5.51 -16.64
CA VAL A 280 3.49 -6.69 -17.47
C VAL A 280 4.47 -7.63 -16.79
N TRP A 281 5.53 -7.11 -16.15
CA TRP A 281 6.46 -7.94 -15.36
C TRP A 281 5.76 -8.73 -14.26
N MET A 282 4.83 -8.12 -13.52
CA MET A 282 4.04 -8.79 -12.48
C MET A 282 3.09 -9.85 -13.06
N VAL A 283 2.46 -9.56 -14.20
CA VAL A 283 1.55 -10.50 -14.87
C VAL A 283 2.30 -11.70 -15.45
N LEU A 284 3.47 -11.48 -16.07
CA LEU A 284 4.29 -12.56 -16.64
C LEU A 284 4.90 -13.46 -15.57
N ARG A 285 5.33 -12.91 -14.42
CA ARG A 285 5.96 -13.68 -13.33
C ARG A 285 5.00 -14.14 -12.24
N GLU A 286 3.71 -14.21 -12.54
CA GLU A 286 2.68 -14.43 -11.54
C GLU A 286 2.84 -15.73 -10.73
N SER A 287 3.12 -16.85 -11.40
CA SER A 287 3.26 -18.16 -10.74
C SER A 287 4.42 -18.17 -9.73
N ARG A 288 5.55 -17.57 -10.10
CA ARG A 288 6.72 -17.44 -9.24
C ARG A 288 6.44 -16.54 -8.04
N ILE A 289 5.82 -15.38 -8.27
CA ILE A 289 5.52 -14.42 -7.21
C ILE A 289 4.49 -15.00 -6.23
N LEU A 290 3.46 -15.69 -6.71
CA LEU A 290 2.46 -16.33 -5.85
C LEU A 290 3.04 -17.46 -5.00
N SER A 291 4.06 -18.18 -5.52
CA SER A 291 4.75 -19.22 -4.77
C SER A 291 5.66 -18.69 -3.66
N GLN A 292 6.09 -17.43 -3.79
CA GLN A 292 6.93 -16.76 -2.81
C GLN A 292 6.06 -16.13 -1.73
N LYS A 293 6.28 -16.52 -0.47
CA LYS A 293 5.62 -15.88 0.67
C LYS A 293 6.26 -14.51 0.89
N ASN A 294 5.73 -13.48 0.25
CA ASN A 294 6.19 -12.11 0.44
C ASN A 294 5.54 -11.51 1.68
N GLU A 295 6.35 -11.01 2.61
CA GLU A 295 5.89 -10.36 3.85
C GLU A 295 5.61 -8.86 3.67
N ASN A 296 6.05 -8.28 2.55
CA ASN A 296 5.82 -6.86 2.27
C ASN A 296 4.36 -6.61 1.88
N GLU A 297 3.60 -6.02 2.81
CA GLU A 297 2.18 -5.69 2.62
C GLU A 297 1.94 -4.81 1.38
N MET A 298 2.80 -3.81 1.16
CA MET A 298 2.71 -2.92 -0.02
C MET A 298 2.80 -3.72 -1.33
N PHE A 299 3.69 -4.70 -1.41
CA PHE A 299 3.85 -5.52 -2.60
C PHE A 299 2.66 -6.48 -2.79
N SER A 300 2.11 -7.02 -1.70
CA SER A 300 0.92 -7.86 -1.75
C SER A 300 -0.29 -7.11 -2.31
N THR A 301 -0.53 -5.88 -1.84
CA THR A 301 -1.62 -5.02 -2.34
C THR A 301 -1.44 -4.70 -3.81
N VAL A 302 -0.23 -4.30 -4.23
CA VAL A 302 0.09 -3.99 -5.63
C VAL A 302 -0.07 -5.22 -6.53
N PHE A 303 0.35 -6.41 -6.06
CA PHE A 303 0.22 -7.67 -6.81
C PHE A 303 -1.24 -8.10 -6.98
N SER A 304 -2.08 -7.88 -5.96
CA SER A 304 -3.53 -8.10 -6.05
C SER A 304 -4.17 -7.22 -7.14
N GLY A 305 -3.65 -6.00 -7.33
CA GLY A 305 -4.09 -5.02 -8.32
C GLY A 305 -3.35 -5.02 -9.66
N ARG A 306 -2.59 -6.07 -10.01
CA ARG A 306 -1.73 -6.10 -11.22
C ARG A 306 -2.45 -5.75 -12.53
N TYR A 307 -3.69 -6.21 -12.71
CA TYR A 307 -4.49 -5.91 -13.91
C TYR A 307 -5.02 -4.47 -13.93
N ILE A 308 -5.25 -3.88 -12.76
CA ILE A 308 -5.67 -2.48 -12.63
C ILE A 308 -4.51 -1.57 -13.06
N ILE A 309 -3.31 -1.83 -12.55
CA ILE A 309 -2.10 -1.07 -12.92
C ILE A 309 -1.78 -1.24 -14.41
N LEU A 310 -1.99 -2.44 -14.98
CA LEU A 310 -1.82 -2.67 -16.41
C LEU A 310 -2.73 -1.76 -17.25
N LEU A 311 -4.03 -1.71 -16.93
CA LEU A 311 -4.96 -0.84 -17.65
C LEU A 311 -4.66 0.65 -17.41
N MET A 312 -4.29 1.03 -16.19
CA MET A 312 -3.88 2.41 -15.86
C MET A 312 -2.68 2.86 -16.70
N GLY A 313 -1.68 1.99 -16.86
CA GLY A 313 -0.51 2.25 -17.70
C GLY A 313 -0.89 2.42 -19.18
N VAL A 314 -1.68 1.50 -19.74
CA VAL A 314 -2.11 1.57 -21.15
C VAL A 314 -2.96 2.80 -21.45
N PHE A 315 -3.91 3.14 -20.58
CA PHE A 315 -4.68 4.37 -20.75
C PHE A 315 -3.84 5.63 -20.54
N SER A 316 -2.87 5.61 -19.61
CA SER A 316 -1.93 6.72 -19.40
C SER A 316 -1.10 6.99 -20.65
N ILE A 317 -0.61 5.94 -21.34
CA ILE A 317 0.06 6.05 -22.65
C ILE A 317 -0.85 6.75 -23.66
N TYR A 318 -2.10 6.31 -23.79
CA TYR A 318 -3.08 6.93 -24.69
C TYR A 318 -3.30 8.42 -24.38
N THR A 319 -3.59 8.75 -23.11
CA THR A 319 -3.83 10.15 -22.71
C THR A 319 -2.57 11.02 -22.79
N GLY A 320 -1.39 10.46 -22.54
CA GLY A 320 -0.10 11.14 -22.67
C GLY A 320 0.19 11.53 -24.12
N LEU A 321 -0.20 10.67 -25.07
CA LEU A 321 -0.16 11.00 -26.50
C LEU A 321 -1.16 12.10 -26.87
N ILE A 322 -2.38 12.06 -26.32
CA ILE A 322 -3.39 13.12 -26.54
C ILE A 322 -2.91 14.47 -26.00
N TYR A 323 -2.28 14.50 -24.82
CA TYR A 323 -1.66 15.72 -24.28
C TYR A 323 -0.35 16.10 -24.96
N ASN A 324 0.22 15.19 -25.76
CA ASN A 324 1.52 15.31 -26.38
C ASN A 324 2.63 15.65 -25.37
N ASP A 325 2.65 14.92 -24.26
CA ASP A 325 3.62 15.09 -23.17
C ASP A 325 4.32 13.75 -22.87
N CYS A 326 5.64 13.73 -23.08
CA CYS A 326 6.55 12.63 -22.78
C CYS A 326 7.70 13.19 -21.94
N PHE A 327 7.71 12.90 -20.63
CA PHE A 327 8.72 13.43 -19.71
C PHE A 327 8.89 14.97 -19.81
N SER A 328 7.81 15.72 -19.96
CA SER A 328 7.74 17.18 -20.18
C SER A 328 8.20 17.68 -21.56
N LYS A 329 8.45 16.77 -22.51
CA LYS A 329 8.81 17.06 -23.91
C LYS A 329 7.67 16.66 -24.84
N SER A 330 7.54 17.38 -25.95
CA SER A 330 6.51 17.11 -26.96
C SER A 330 7.09 16.29 -28.11
N LEU A 331 6.25 15.48 -28.75
CA LEU A 331 6.60 14.66 -29.90
C LEU A 331 6.06 15.32 -31.17
N ASN A 332 6.93 15.59 -32.13
CA ASN A 332 6.54 16.13 -33.43
C ASN A 332 6.38 15.01 -34.46
N ILE A 333 5.18 14.41 -34.53
CA ILE A 333 4.90 13.25 -35.40
C ILE A 333 4.37 13.70 -36.77
N PHE A 334 3.42 14.64 -36.81
CA PHE A 334 2.73 15.07 -38.04
C PHE A 334 3.24 16.41 -38.61
N GLY A 335 4.22 17.04 -37.96
CA GLY A 335 4.62 18.42 -38.25
C GLY A 335 3.74 19.43 -37.50
N SER A 336 4.34 20.54 -37.03
CA SER A 336 3.61 21.64 -36.39
C SER A 336 2.62 22.25 -37.38
N SER A 337 1.35 22.39 -36.96
CA SER A 337 0.32 23.07 -37.77
C SER A 337 0.45 24.59 -37.69
N TRP A 338 1.24 25.09 -36.75
CA TRP A 338 1.65 26.49 -36.69
C TRP A 338 2.89 26.73 -37.52
N SER A 339 2.86 27.78 -38.35
CA SER A 339 3.98 28.19 -39.19
C SER A 339 4.35 29.65 -38.93
N VAL A 340 5.65 29.90 -38.76
CA VAL A 340 6.18 31.26 -38.50
C VAL A 340 6.50 31.99 -39.80
N ARG A 341 6.70 31.28 -40.91
CA ARG A 341 7.10 31.84 -42.22
C ARG A 341 6.15 32.93 -42.76
N PRO A 342 4.82 32.82 -42.62
CA PRO A 342 3.88 33.85 -43.06
C PRO A 342 4.03 35.16 -42.29
N MET A 343 4.59 35.12 -41.09
CA MET A 343 4.77 36.32 -40.28
C MET A 343 5.88 37.24 -40.81
N PHE A 344 6.95 36.66 -41.37
CA PHE A 344 8.02 37.40 -42.04
C PHE A 344 7.61 37.92 -43.42
N THR A 345 6.67 37.24 -44.09
CA THR A 345 6.28 37.56 -45.48
C THR A 345 5.04 38.45 -45.58
N LEU A 346 4.09 38.35 -44.64
CA LEU A 346 2.80 39.07 -44.68
C LEU A 346 2.63 40.09 -43.55
N TYR A 347 3.35 39.95 -42.43
CA TYR A 347 3.18 40.78 -41.24
C TYR A 347 4.42 41.62 -40.89
N ASN A 348 5.36 41.77 -41.83
CA ASN A 348 6.56 42.60 -41.75
C ASN A 348 7.43 42.39 -40.49
N TRP A 349 7.59 41.16 -40.00
CA TRP A 349 8.65 40.88 -39.02
C TRP A 349 10.02 41.09 -39.68
N THR A 350 10.78 42.07 -39.20
CA THR A 350 12.15 42.35 -39.65
C THR A 350 13.17 41.77 -38.66
N GLU A 351 14.41 41.60 -39.11
CA GLU A 351 15.51 41.13 -38.25
C GLU A 351 15.70 42.00 -36.99
N GLU A 352 15.39 43.30 -37.08
CA GLU A 352 15.39 44.22 -35.94
C GLU A 352 14.36 43.85 -34.87
N THR A 353 13.17 43.39 -35.27
CA THR A 353 12.13 42.94 -34.32
C THR A 353 12.52 41.67 -33.58
N VAL A 354 13.26 40.77 -34.24
CA VAL A 354 13.75 39.52 -33.65
C VAL A 354 14.90 39.79 -32.66
N ARG A 355 15.78 40.75 -32.98
CA ARG A 355 16.90 41.13 -32.10
C ARG A 355 16.48 42.04 -30.95
N GLY A 356 15.46 42.87 -31.15
CA GLY A 356 14.97 43.83 -30.16
C GLY A 356 14.03 43.21 -29.11
N ASN A 357 13.22 42.21 -29.48
CA ASN A 357 12.20 41.65 -28.60
C ASN A 357 12.50 40.19 -28.19
N PRO A 358 12.65 39.89 -26.88
CA PRO A 358 12.91 38.52 -26.42
C PRO A 358 11.68 37.60 -26.47
N VAL A 359 10.46 38.16 -26.59
CA VAL A 359 9.20 37.42 -26.66
C VAL A 359 8.38 37.95 -27.83
N LEU A 360 8.03 37.08 -28.76
CA LEU A 360 7.21 37.39 -29.93
C LEU A 360 5.88 36.65 -29.87
N GLN A 361 4.80 37.30 -30.29
CA GLN A 361 3.45 36.71 -30.34
C GLN A 361 3.03 36.44 -31.78
N LEU A 362 2.61 35.21 -32.06
CA LEU A 362 2.04 34.84 -33.35
C LEU A 362 0.58 35.31 -33.45
N ASN A 363 0.23 36.04 -34.51
CA ASN A 363 -1.14 36.43 -34.82
C ASN A 363 -1.86 35.33 -35.64
N PRO A 364 -2.86 34.63 -35.07
CA PRO A 364 -3.58 33.57 -35.77
C PRO A 364 -4.54 34.06 -36.86
N ALA A 365 -4.87 35.35 -36.90
CA ALA A 365 -5.75 35.91 -37.93
C ALA A 365 -5.04 36.10 -39.29
N VAL A 366 -3.70 36.02 -39.32
CA VAL A 366 -2.91 36.13 -40.54
C VAL A 366 -2.92 34.79 -41.28
N HIS A 367 -3.25 34.83 -42.57
CA HIS A 367 -3.38 33.63 -43.40
C HIS A 367 -2.07 32.83 -43.43
N GLY A 368 -2.16 31.53 -43.19
CA GLY A 368 -1.04 30.59 -43.19
C GLY A 368 -0.31 30.45 -41.85
N VAL A 369 -0.48 31.37 -40.88
CA VAL A 369 0.16 31.24 -39.55
C VAL A 369 -0.40 30.05 -38.79
N PHE A 370 -1.72 29.84 -38.87
CA PHE A 370 -2.40 28.64 -38.38
C PHE A 370 -2.92 27.83 -39.58
N GLY A 371 -2.30 26.67 -39.83
CA GLY A 371 -2.64 25.78 -40.95
C GLY A 371 -3.76 24.77 -40.66
N GLY A 372 -4.51 24.95 -39.57
CA GLY A 372 -5.55 24.04 -39.10
C GLY A 372 -5.20 23.30 -37.81
N PRO A 373 -6.15 22.55 -37.22
CA PRO A 373 -5.90 21.80 -35.99
C PRO A 373 -4.94 20.62 -36.23
N TYR A 374 -4.09 20.35 -35.23
CA TYR A 374 -3.17 19.21 -35.27
C TYR A 374 -3.98 17.89 -35.32
N PRO A 375 -3.64 16.94 -36.20
CA PRO A 375 -4.48 15.75 -36.42
C PRO A 375 -4.69 14.86 -35.19
N PHE A 376 -3.75 14.81 -34.26
CA PHE A 376 -3.82 13.92 -33.10
C PHE A 376 -3.19 14.52 -31.84
N GLY A 377 -4.01 14.91 -30.87
CA GLY A 377 -3.55 15.51 -29.62
C GLY A 377 -3.24 17.00 -29.73
N ILE A 378 -2.36 17.50 -28.85
CA ILE A 378 -2.00 18.91 -28.79
C ILE A 378 -0.77 19.20 -29.67
N ASP A 379 -0.78 20.34 -30.36
CA ASP A 379 0.33 20.76 -31.22
C ASP A 379 1.64 20.91 -30.41
N PRO A 380 2.78 20.34 -30.87
CA PRO A 380 4.08 20.46 -30.23
C PRO A 380 4.54 21.90 -29.94
N ILE A 381 4.10 22.89 -30.73
CA ILE A 381 4.48 24.30 -30.59
C ILE A 381 4.14 24.86 -29.21
N TRP A 382 3.07 24.36 -28.58
CA TRP A 382 2.65 24.83 -27.27
C TRP A 382 3.66 24.49 -26.18
N ASN A 383 4.50 23.47 -26.35
CA ASN A 383 5.47 23.13 -25.31
C ASN A 383 6.63 24.14 -25.21
N ILE A 384 6.96 24.82 -26.32
CA ILE A 384 7.99 25.86 -26.35
C ILE A 384 7.43 27.26 -26.05
N ALA A 385 6.12 27.45 -26.17
CA ALA A 385 5.48 28.74 -25.98
C ALA A 385 5.44 29.19 -24.51
N THR A 386 5.64 30.49 -24.26
CA THR A 386 5.58 31.07 -22.91
C THR A 386 4.14 31.07 -22.35
N ASN A 387 3.15 31.22 -23.22
CA ASN A 387 1.72 31.23 -22.88
C ASN A 387 1.06 29.84 -22.85
N LYS A 388 1.84 28.74 -22.85
CA LYS A 388 1.28 27.37 -22.84
C LYS A 388 0.31 27.12 -21.71
N LEU A 389 0.61 27.69 -20.55
CA LEU A 389 -0.16 27.44 -19.34
C LEU A 389 -1.57 27.99 -19.46
N THR A 390 -1.74 29.16 -20.09
CA THR A 390 -3.05 29.78 -20.31
C THR A 390 -3.91 28.92 -21.25
N PHE A 391 -3.32 28.42 -22.34
CA PHE A 391 -4.00 27.53 -23.28
C PHE A 391 -4.39 26.19 -22.64
N LEU A 392 -3.42 25.48 -22.06
CA LEU A 392 -3.64 24.17 -21.45
C LEU A 392 -4.59 24.23 -20.25
N ASN A 393 -4.56 25.31 -19.48
CA ASN A 393 -5.48 25.51 -18.37
C ASN A 393 -6.93 25.59 -18.86
N SER A 394 -7.19 26.46 -19.85
CA SER A 394 -8.52 26.62 -20.45
C SER A 394 -9.03 25.30 -21.06
N PHE A 395 -8.17 24.55 -21.76
CA PHE A 395 -8.51 23.27 -22.35
C PHE A 395 -8.82 22.19 -21.29
N LYS A 396 -7.88 21.93 -20.37
CA LYS A 396 -8.01 20.85 -19.39
C LYS A 396 -9.16 21.09 -18.41
N MET A 397 -9.40 22.34 -18.01
CA MET A 397 -10.54 22.69 -17.16
C MET A 397 -11.88 22.33 -17.85
N LYS A 398 -12.08 22.76 -19.11
CA LYS A 398 -13.30 22.45 -19.87
C LYS A 398 -13.48 20.95 -20.10
N MET A 399 -12.41 20.26 -20.45
CA MET A 399 -12.42 18.80 -20.64
C MET A 399 -12.80 18.05 -19.37
N SER A 400 -12.29 18.48 -18.20
CA SER A 400 -12.65 17.86 -16.91
C SER A 400 -14.13 17.98 -16.57
N VAL A 401 -14.75 19.13 -16.88
CA VAL A 401 -16.18 19.37 -16.68
C VAL A 401 -17.02 18.50 -17.63
N ILE A 402 -16.63 18.40 -18.91
CA ILE A 402 -17.32 17.55 -19.90
C ILE A 402 -17.31 16.09 -19.46
N LEU A 403 -16.13 15.56 -19.10
CA LEU A 403 -16.00 14.17 -18.63
C LEU A 403 -16.80 13.92 -17.36
N GLY A 404 -16.78 14.86 -16.40
CA GLY A 404 -17.53 14.75 -15.16
C GLY A 404 -19.03 14.64 -15.37
N ILE A 405 -19.60 15.52 -16.20
CA ILE A 405 -21.04 15.56 -16.47
C ILE A 405 -21.49 14.30 -17.21
N ILE A 406 -20.75 13.85 -18.23
CA ILE A 406 -21.07 12.60 -18.95
C ILE A 406 -21.01 11.39 -18.00
N HIS A 407 -20.00 11.32 -17.13
CA HIS A 407 -19.84 10.23 -16.18
C HIS A 407 -20.96 10.21 -15.13
N MET A 408 -21.37 11.36 -14.60
CA MET A 408 -22.51 11.45 -13.67
C MET A 408 -23.85 11.14 -14.33
N MET A 409 -24.09 11.68 -15.53
CA MET A 409 -25.28 11.37 -16.33
C MET A 409 -25.41 9.85 -16.59
N PHE A 410 -24.28 9.19 -16.88
CA PHE A 410 -24.24 7.73 -17.00
C PHE A 410 -24.65 7.04 -15.68
N GLY A 411 -24.09 7.48 -14.54
CA GLY A 411 -24.48 6.97 -13.23
C GLY A 411 -25.98 7.11 -12.91
N VAL A 412 -26.56 8.29 -13.16
CA VAL A 412 -28.01 8.54 -12.96
C VAL A 412 -28.84 7.66 -13.90
N SER A 413 -28.40 7.41 -15.13
CA SER A 413 -29.12 6.50 -16.04
C SER A 413 -29.16 5.03 -15.58
N LEU A 414 -28.20 4.58 -14.77
CA LEU A 414 -28.23 3.23 -14.19
C LEU A 414 -29.37 3.06 -13.16
N SER A 415 -29.82 4.13 -12.50
CA SER A 415 -30.92 4.06 -11.54
C SER A 415 -32.24 3.65 -12.21
N LEU A 416 -32.46 4.03 -13.47
CA LEU A 416 -33.62 3.63 -14.26
C LEU A 416 -33.70 2.11 -14.43
N PHE A 417 -32.57 1.46 -14.75
CA PHE A 417 -32.53 0.00 -14.93
C PHE A 417 -32.82 -0.72 -13.62
N ASN A 418 -32.27 -0.23 -12.50
CA ASN A 418 -32.59 -0.75 -11.16
C ASN A 418 -34.09 -0.64 -10.86
N HIS A 419 -34.70 0.55 -11.01
CA HIS A 419 -36.11 0.74 -10.70
C HIS A 419 -37.06 -0.06 -11.61
N THR A 420 -36.68 -0.23 -12.88
CA THR A 420 -37.43 -1.06 -13.84
C THR A 420 -37.38 -2.53 -13.44
N TYR A 421 -36.21 -3.03 -13.05
CA TYR A 421 -36.01 -4.41 -12.64
C TYR A 421 -36.74 -4.77 -11.34
N PHE A 422 -36.69 -3.89 -10.33
CA PHE A 422 -37.44 -4.05 -9.08
C PHE A 422 -38.93 -3.72 -9.22
N LYS A 423 -39.42 -3.36 -10.42
CA LYS A 423 -40.82 -3.03 -10.72
C LYS A 423 -41.38 -1.95 -9.79
N LYS A 424 -40.62 -0.88 -9.54
CA LYS A 424 -41.02 0.26 -8.69
C LYS A 424 -41.31 1.51 -9.55
N PRO A 425 -42.49 1.61 -10.19
CA PRO A 425 -42.79 2.70 -11.13
C PRO A 425 -42.79 4.09 -10.48
N LEU A 426 -43.17 4.18 -9.20
CA LEU A 426 -43.17 5.45 -8.46
C LEU A 426 -41.77 6.10 -8.40
N ASN A 427 -40.71 5.30 -8.29
CA ASN A 427 -39.34 5.82 -8.25
C ASN A 427 -38.85 6.28 -9.63
N ILE A 428 -39.44 5.78 -10.71
CA ILE A 428 -39.11 6.22 -12.07
C ILE A 428 -39.68 7.62 -12.31
N TYR A 429 -40.98 7.81 -12.06
CA TYR A 429 -41.66 9.08 -12.32
C TYR A 429 -41.23 10.21 -11.38
N PHE A 430 -41.01 9.92 -10.10
CA PHE A 430 -40.70 10.94 -9.08
C PHE A 430 -39.25 10.94 -8.59
N GLY A 431 -38.41 10.06 -9.12
CA GLY A 431 -36.96 10.03 -8.84
C GLY A 431 -36.17 10.28 -10.13
N PHE A 432 -36.05 9.25 -10.98
CA PHE A 432 -35.20 9.31 -12.17
C PHE A 432 -35.54 10.47 -13.14
N ILE A 433 -36.81 10.67 -13.48
CA ILE A 433 -37.23 11.72 -14.44
C ILE A 433 -36.86 13.14 -13.95
N PRO A 434 -37.25 13.59 -12.74
CA PRO A 434 -36.87 14.92 -12.28
C PRO A 434 -35.35 15.07 -12.10
N GLU A 435 -34.64 14.02 -11.66
CA GLU A 435 -33.18 14.02 -11.52
C GLU A 435 -32.47 14.25 -12.87
N ILE A 436 -32.82 13.48 -13.91
CA ILE A 436 -32.17 13.60 -15.21
C ILE A 436 -32.49 14.94 -15.90
N ILE A 437 -33.72 15.44 -15.76
CA ILE A 437 -34.12 16.75 -16.30
C ILE A 437 -33.32 17.85 -15.62
N PHE A 438 -33.26 17.84 -14.28
CA PHE A 438 -32.51 18.83 -13.49
C PHE A 438 -31.02 18.87 -13.85
N MET A 439 -30.37 17.71 -13.95
CA MET A 439 -28.95 17.63 -14.32
C MET A 439 -28.70 18.07 -15.77
N THR A 440 -29.57 17.68 -16.71
CA THR A 440 -29.42 18.03 -18.13
C THR A 440 -29.67 19.52 -18.38
N SER A 441 -30.66 20.12 -17.71
CA SER A 441 -31.02 21.52 -17.92
C SER A 441 -29.94 22.49 -17.46
N LEU A 442 -29.22 22.18 -16.38
CA LEU A 442 -28.16 23.05 -15.85
C LEU A 442 -26.79 22.68 -16.43
N PHE A 443 -26.34 21.45 -16.21
CA PHE A 443 -24.98 21.01 -16.52
C PHE A 443 -24.86 20.47 -17.95
N GLY A 444 -25.87 19.77 -18.45
CA GLY A 444 -25.92 19.37 -19.86
C GLY A 444 -25.85 20.58 -20.80
N TYR A 445 -26.57 21.65 -20.47
CA TYR A 445 -26.50 22.92 -21.20
C TYR A 445 -25.10 23.56 -21.15
N LEU A 446 -24.41 23.52 -20.01
CA LEU A 446 -23.03 24.01 -19.89
C LEU A 446 -22.08 23.26 -20.84
N VAL A 447 -22.23 21.94 -21.00
CA VAL A 447 -21.44 21.14 -21.95
C VAL A 447 -21.71 21.59 -23.39
N ILE A 448 -22.98 21.81 -23.75
CA ILE A 448 -23.36 22.30 -25.08
C ILE A 448 -22.73 23.67 -25.36
N LEU A 449 -22.73 24.59 -24.39
CA LEU A 449 -22.09 25.90 -24.54
C LEU A 449 -20.58 25.81 -24.75
N ILE A 450 -19.90 24.83 -24.14
CA ILE A 450 -18.46 24.61 -24.36
C ILE A 450 -18.20 24.20 -25.81
N PHE A 451 -18.94 23.22 -26.33
CA PHE A 451 -18.80 22.76 -27.71
C PHE A 451 -19.19 23.84 -28.73
N TYR A 452 -20.26 24.58 -28.46
CA TYR A 452 -20.67 25.70 -29.31
C TYR A 452 -19.58 26.79 -29.34
N LYS A 453 -19.02 27.17 -28.18
CA LYS A 453 -17.95 28.15 -28.14
C LYS A 453 -16.68 27.69 -28.89
N TRP A 454 -16.37 26.39 -28.88
CA TRP A 454 -15.24 25.85 -29.62
C TRP A 454 -15.40 25.88 -31.14
N THR A 455 -16.63 25.98 -31.64
CA THR A 455 -16.93 25.94 -33.09
C THR A 455 -17.37 27.28 -33.66
N ALA A 456 -17.92 28.18 -32.84
CA ALA A 456 -18.51 29.45 -33.30
C ALA A 456 -17.55 30.65 -33.27
N TYR A 457 -16.48 30.61 -32.48
CA TYR A 457 -15.56 31.75 -32.32
C TYR A 457 -14.17 31.42 -32.84
N ASP A 458 -13.76 32.17 -33.86
CA ASP A 458 -12.43 32.10 -34.47
C ASP A 458 -11.54 33.28 -34.05
N ALA A 459 -10.28 33.25 -34.49
CA ALA A 459 -9.28 34.29 -34.26
C ALA A 459 -9.79 35.71 -34.61
N HIS A 460 -10.53 35.87 -35.71
CA HIS A 460 -11.07 37.15 -36.16
C HIS A 460 -12.16 37.73 -35.24
N THR A 461 -12.89 36.87 -34.53
CA THR A 461 -14.00 37.25 -33.64
C THR A 461 -13.63 37.18 -32.16
N SER A 462 -12.35 36.92 -31.86
CA SER A 462 -11.86 36.60 -30.52
C SER A 462 -12.04 37.74 -29.51
N GLU A 463 -11.98 38.99 -29.95
CA GLU A 463 -12.14 40.18 -29.10
C GLU A 463 -13.52 40.21 -28.41
N LYS A 464 -14.57 39.78 -29.12
CA LYS A 464 -15.95 39.79 -28.62
C LYS A 464 -16.36 38.46 -27.97
N ALA A 465 -15.42 37.51 -27.79
CA ALA A 465 -15.73 36.17 -27.32
C ALA A 465 -16.14 36.16 -25.84
N PRO A 466 -17.40 35.79 -25.51
CA PRO A 466 -17.93 35.93 -24.16
C PRO A 466 -17.36 34.92 -23.16
N SER A 467 -17.34 35.29 -21.88
CA SER A 467 -16.97 34.36 -20.80
C SER A 467 -18.11 33.39 -20.49
N LEU A 468 -17.84 32.08 -20.54
CA LEU A 468 -18.83 31.02 -20.23
C LEU A 468 -19.25 31.06 -18.76
N LEU A 469 -18.32 31.40 -17.86
CA LEU A 469 -18.57 31.44 -16.42
C LEU A 469 -19.58 32.54 -16.08
N ILE A 470 -19.41 33.73 -16.64
CA ILE A 470 -20.32 34.87 -16.39
C ILE A 470 -21.71 34.55 -16.93
N HIS A 471 -21.81 33.97 -18.13
CA HIS A 471 -23.10 33.54 -18.70
C HIS A 471 -23.80 32.46 -17.85
N PHE A 472 -23.03 31.58 -17.21
CA PHE A 472 -23.56 30.57 -16.31
C PHE A 472 -24.04 31.17 -14.98
N ILE A 473 -23.32 32.16 -14.42
CA ILE A 473 -23.76 32.90 -13.23
C ILE A 473 -25.03 33.71 -13.52
N ASN A 474 -25.02 34.46 -14.62
CA ASN A 474 -26.13 35.32 -15.05
C ASN A 474 -27.40 34.51 -15.35
N MET A 475 -27.26 33.25 -15.76
CA MET A 475 -28.37 32.32 -15.91
C MET A 475 -29.13 32.11 -14.59
N PHE A 476 -28.45 31.97 -13.46
CA PHE A 476 -29.10 31.81 -12.15
C PHE A 476 -29.58 33.12 -11.53
N LEU A 477 -28.87 34.23 -11.78
CA LEU A 477 -29.20 35.55 -11.23
C LEU A 477 -30.26 36.31 -12.06
N PHE A 478 -30.68 35.78 -13.21
CA PHE A 478 -31.59 36.43 -14.17
C PHE A 478 -31.14 37.85 -14.60
N SER A 479 -29.82 38.13 -14.55
CA SER A 479 -29.25 39.42 -14.93
C SER A 479 -28.70 39.36 -16.36
N TYR A 480 -29.40 39.98 -17.30
CA TYR A 480 -29.06 39.97 -18.73
C TYR A 480 -28.74 41.37 -19.29
N GLY A 481 -28.42 42.33 -18.41
CA GLY A 481 -28.32 43.75 -18.73
C GLY A 481 -26.93 44.30 -19.07
N ASP A 482 -25.89 43.46 -19.07
CA ASP A 482 -24.51 43.95 -19.23
C ASP A 482 -24.11 44.15 -20.71
N SER A 483 -23.76 45.38 -21.06
CA SER A 483 -23.26 45.80 -22.39
C SER A 483 -21.89 45.21 -22.75
N GLY A 484 -21.17 44.64 -21.79
CA GLY A 484 -19.82 44.09 -21.97
C GLY A 484 -19.75 42.64 -22.45
N ASN A 485 -20.85 41.87 -22.40
CA ASN A 485 -20.87 40.46 -22.78
C ASN A 485 -21.84 40.21 -23.94
N SER A 486 -21.30 39.86 -25.11
CA SER A 486 -22.11 39.49 -26.26
C SER A 486 -22.84 38.16 -26.03
N MET A 487 -24.06 38.03 -26.55
CA MET A 487 -24.78 36.76 -26.56
C MET A 487 -24.09 35.77 -27.51
N LEU A 488 -24.07 34.48 -27.15
CA LEU A 488 -23.46 33.41 -27.93
C LEU A 488 -24.28 33.04 -29.16
N TYR A 489 -25.60 33.01 -29.03
CA TYR A 489 -26.51 32.64 -30.12
C TYR A 489 -27.84 33.38 -30.02
N SER A 490 -28.58 33.45 -31.13
CA SER A 490 -29.87 34.13 -31.20
C SER A 490 -30.91 33.47 -30.28
N GLY A 491 -31.60 34.25 -29.45
CA GLY A 491 -32.61 33.74 -28.52
C GLY A 491 -32.07 33.12 -27.22
N GLN A 492 -30.77 33.25 -26.93
CA GLN A 492 -30.13 32.67 -25.73
C GLN A 492 -30.85 33.02 -24.42
N LYS A 493 -31.28 34.27 -24.25
CA LYS A 493 -32.00 34.72 -23.04
C LYS A 493 -33.27 33.89 -22.81
N GLY A 494 -34.04 33.62 -23.86
CA GLY A 494 -35.28 32.85 -23.76
C GLY A 494 -35.02 31.41 -23.32
N ILE A 495 -34.02 30.75 -23.92
CA ILE A 495 -33.67 29.37 -23.59
C ILE A 495 -33.13 29.25 -22.16
N GLN A 496 -32.25 30.15 -21.74
CA GLN A 496 -31.69 30.13 -20.38
C GLN A 496 -32.77 30.32 -19.31
N CYS A 497 -33.67 31.29 -19.49
CA CYS A 497 -34.80 31.47 -18.58
C CYS A 497 -35.69 30.22 -18.52
N PHE A 498 -36.01 29.62 -19.68
CA PHE A 498 -36.82 28.40 -19.73
C PHE A 498 -36.17 27.22 -18.98
N LEU A 499 -34.89 26.97 -19.21
CA LEU A 499 -34.16 25.87 -18.56
C LEU A 499 -34.09 26.02 -17.04
N VAL A 500 -33.90 27.24 -16.53
CA VAL A 500 -33.86 27.49 -15.08
C VAL A 500 -35.24 27.32 -14.45
N VAL A 501 -36.30 27.79 -15.10
CA VAL A 501 -37.67 27.59 -14.60
C VAL A 501 -38.03 26.11 -14.55
N VAL A 502 -37.66 25.33 -15.58
CA VAL A 502 -37.86 23.87 -15.59
C VAL A 502 -37.07 23.22 -14.44
N ALA A 503 -35.79 23.58 -14.26
CA ALA A 503 -34.97 23.06 -13.16
C ALA A 503 -35.57 23.38 -11.77
N LEU A 504 -36.12 24.58 -11.60
CA LEU A 504 -36.74 25.01 -10.35
C LEU A 504 -38.06 24.26 -10.07
N LEU A 505 -38.86 23.96 -11.11
CA LEU A 505 -40.07 23.15 -10.99
C LEU A 505 -39.78 21.67 -10.66
N CYS A 506 -38.63 21.14 -11.06
CA CYS A 506 -38.22 19.77 -10.71
C CYS A 506 -38.00 19.57 -9.20
N VAL A 507 -37.65 20.62 -8.45
CA VAL A 507 -37.38 20.50 -7.01
C VAL A 507 -38.66 20.19 -6.21
N PRO A 508 -39.76 20.98 -6.32
CA PRO A 508 -41.04 20.59 -5.74
C PRO A 508 -41.58 19.27 -6.30
N TRP A 509 -41.30 18.96 -7.56
CA TRP A 509 -41.74 17.71 -8.20
C TRP A 509 -41.17 16.47 -7.47
N MET A 510 -39.88 16.48 -7.16
CA MET A 510 -39.21 15.38 -6.45
C MET A 510 -39.60 15.31 -4.96
N LEU A 511 -39.77 16.48 -4.31
CA LEU A 511 -39.97 16.56 -2.87
C LEU A 511 -41.39 16.16 -2.45
N LEU A 512 -42.42 16.70 -3.12
CA LEU A 512 -43.81 16.61 -2.65
C LEU A 512 -44.56 15.43 -3.25
N PHE A 513 -44.39 15.13 -4.53
CA PHE A 513 -45.32 14.23 -5.22
C PHE A 513 -45.17 12.78 -4.79
N LYS A 514 -43.94 12.30 -4.54
CA LYS A 514 -43.71 10.92 -4.08
C LYS A 514 -44.40 10.62 -2.74
N PRO A 515 -44.12 11.33 -1.63
CA PRO A 515 -44.78 11.06 -0.34
C PRO A 515 -46.29 11.31 -0.38
N LEU A 516 -46.78 12.29 -1.15
CA LEU A 516 -48.22 12.54 -1.29
C LEU A 516 -48.95 11.42 -2.04
N VAL A 517 -48.36 10.90 -3.13
CA VAL A 517 -48.93 9.75 -3.86
C VAL A 517 -48.90 8.49 -3.01
N LEU A 518 -47.81 8.27 -2.25
CA LEU A 518 -47.72 7.18 -1.28
C LEU A 518 -48.82 7.31 -0.22
N ARG A 519 -49.01 8.50 0.38
CA ARG A 519 -50.08 8.77 1.34
C ARG A 519 -51.47 8.47 0.76
N HIS A 520 -51.73 8.87 -0.48
CA HIS A 520 -53.03 8.64 -1.13
C HIS A 520 -53.30 7.15 -1.39
N GLN A 521 -52.30 6.41 -1.88
CA GLN A 521 -52.40 4.95 -2.04
C GLN A 521 -52.62 4.25 -0.69
N TYR A 522 -52.06 4.83 0.37
CA TYR A 522 -52.09 4.28 1.70
C TYR A 522 -53.41 4.48 2.45
N LEU A 523 -53.97 5.70 2.36
CA LEU A 523 -55.32 6.01 2.86
C LEU A 523 -56.37 5.07 2.26
N ARG A 524 -56.17 4.61 1.01
CA ARG A 524 -57.00 3.59 0.38
C ARG A 524 -56.78 2.17 0.93
N ARG A 525 -55.61 1.85 1.48
CA ARG A 525 -55.23 0.51 1.99
C ARG A 525 -55.33 0.34 3.52
N LYS A 526 -55.66 1.40 4.29
CA LYS A 526 -55.92 1.37 5.76
C LYS A 526 -54.84 0.70 6.63
N HIS A 527 -53.55 0.79 6.29
CA HIS A 527 -52.48 0.37 7.20
C HIS A 527 -51.98 1.55 8.10
N LEU A 528 -50.98 1.36 8.98
CA LEU A 528 -50.29 2.41 9.79
C LEU A 528 -49.01 2.97 9.11
N PHE A 529 -49.00 4.18 8.52
CA PHE A 529 -47.86 4.73 7.75
C PHE A 529 -47.36 5.97 8.45
N ASP A 530 -46.05 6.00 8.71
CA ASP A 530 -45.40 7.19 9.20
C ASP A 530 -45.11 8.14 8.02
N PHE A 531 -46.08 9.01 7.76
CA PHE A 531 -45.95 10.05 6.73
C PHE A 531 -44.84 11.05 7.08
N GLY A 532 -44.59 11.28 8.37
CA GLY A 532 -43.55 12.19 8.82
C GLY A 532 -42.17 11.68 8.40
N ASP A 533 -41.88 10.42 8.70
CA ASP A 533 -40.60 9.78 8.37
C ASP A 533 -40.34 9.76 6.86
N ALA A 534 -41.32 9.36 6.05
CA ALA A 534 -41.20 9.34 4.60
C ALA A 534 -41.00 10.74 3.99
N MET A 535 -41.62 11.77 4.55
CA MET A 535 -41.47 13.16 4.10
C MET A 535 -40.08 13.70 4.46
N VAL A 536 -39.59 13.44 5.67
CA VAL A 536 -38.24 13.86 6.11
C VAL A 536 -37.16 13.19 5.28
N HIS A 537 -37.23 11.87 5.10
CA HIS A 537 -36.27 11.14 4.26
C HIS A 537 -36.26 11.63 2.81
N GLN A 538 -37.42 11.89 2.22
CA GLN A 538 -37.49 12.41 0.86
C GLN A 538 -36.95 13.85 0.76
N ALA A 539 -37.21 14.69 1.75
CA ALA A 539 -36.67 16.05 1.80
C ALA A 539 -35.13 16.04 1.87
N ILE A 540 -34.54 15.18 2.73
CA ILE A 540 -33.08 15.00 2.82
C ILE A 540 -32.54 14.55 1.46
N HIS A 541 -33.12 13.52 0.85
CA HIS A 541 -32.69 13.02 -0.46
C HIS A 541 -32.72 14.11 -1.55
N THR A 542 -33.80 14.89 -1.63
CA THR A 542 -33.90 15.96 -2.63
C THR A 542 -32.88 17.07 -2.39
N ILE A 543 -32.67 17.50 -1.15
CA ILE A 543 -31.68 18.55 -0.82
C ILE A 543 -30.26 18.05 -1.11
N GLU A 544 -29.95 16.83 -0.68
CA GLU A 544 -28.64 16.19 -0.90
C GLU A 544 -28.37 16.03 -2.40
N TYR A 545 -29.36 15.59 -3.18
CA TYR A 545 -29.21 15.48 -4.63
C TYR A 545 -28.96 16.84 -5.30
N CYS A 546 -29.79 17.85 -5.02
CA CYS A 546 -29.69 19.16 -5.66
C CYS A 546 -28.36 19.88 -5.35
N LEU A 547 -27.98 19.94 -4.07
CA LEU A 547 -26.71 20.55 -3.65
C LEU A 547 -25.51 19.67 -4.03
N GLY A 548 -25.68 18.35 -3.92
CA GLY A 548 -24.71 17.35 -4.33
C GLY A 548 -24.37 17.43 -5.81
N CYS A 549 -25.34 17.69 -6.70
CA CYS A 549 -25.07 17.88 -8.13
C CYS A 549 -24.06 19.01 -8.41
N ILE A 550 -24.20 20.13 -7.71
CA ILE A 550 -23.28 21.28 -7.85
C ILE A 550 -21.90 20.93 -7.30
N SER A 551 -21.85 20.38 -6.08
CA SER A 551 -20.60 19.98 -5.42
C SER A 551 -19.85 18.90 -6.19
N ASN A 552 -20.55 17.86 -6.65
CA ASN A 552 -19.98 16.76 -7.42
C ASN A 552 -19.45 17.24 -8.77
N THR A 553 -20.17 18.12 -9.47
CA THR A 553 -19.67 18.72 -10.73
C THR A 553 -18.39 19.53 -10.49
N ALA A 554 -18.35 20.34 -9.44
CA ALA A 554 -17.16 21.11 -9.08
C ALA A 554 -15.98 20.20 -8.68
N SER A 555 -16.25 19.08 -7.99
CA SER A 555 -15.24 18.11 -7.58
C SER A 555 -14.47 17.50 -8.77
N TYR A 556 -15.10 17.38 -9.95
CA TYR A 556 -14.40 16.91 -11.17
C TYR A 556 -13.27 17.83 -11.65
N LEU A 557 -13.21 19.08 -11.19
CA LEU A 557 -12.05 19.97 -11.41
C LEU A 557 -10.74 19.38 -10.85
N ARG A 558 -10.81 18.40 -9.93
CA ARG A 558 -9.65 17.61 -9.47
C ARG A 558 -8.91 16.93 -10.62
N LEU A 559 -9.62 16.48 -11.66
CA LEU A 559 -9.00 15.84 -12.83
C LEU A 559 -8.02 16.80 -13.51
N TRP A 560 -8.46 18.04 -13.69
CA TRP A 560 -7.65 19.12 -14.23
C TRP A 560 -6.52 19.51 -13.27
N ALA A 561 -6.82 19.73 -11.99
CA ALA A 561 -5.85 20.20 -11.00
C ALA A 561 -4.66 19.23 -10.85
N LEU A 562 -4.92 17.92 -10.72
CA LEU A 562 -3.87 16.91 -10.63
C LEU A 562 -3.09 16.75 -11.94
N SER A 563 -3.77 16.78 -13.09
CA SER A 563 -3.11 16.75 -14.40
C SER A 563 -2.16 17.94 -14.62
N LEU A 564 -2.55 19.12 -14.14
CA LEU A 564 -1.71 20.32 -14.22
C LEU A 564 -0.53 20.25 -13.26
N ALA A 565 -0.76 19.79 -12.02
CA ALA A 565 0.28 19.63 -11.02
C ALA A 565 1.35 18.61 -11.47
N HIS A 566 0.92 17.46 -12.00
CA HIS A 566 1.82 16.42 -12.51
C HIS A 566 2.70 16.94 -13.65
N ALA A 567 2.11 17.57 -14.67
CA ALA A 567 2.85 18.13 -15.79
C ALA A 567 3.86 19.22 -15.35
N ARG A 568 3.47 20.10 -14.42
CA ARG A 568 4.37 21.12 -13.87
C ARG A 568 5.53 20.50 -13.09
N TRP A 569 5.24 19.54 -12.22
CA TRP A 569 6.26 18.88 -11.42
C TRP A 569 7.31 18.17 -12.29
N ASN A 570 6.85 17.44 -13.31
CA ASN A 570 7.71 16.78 -14.30
C ASN A 570 8.59 17.79 -15.04
N SER A 571 8.00 18.89 -15.53
CA SER A 571 8.76 19.95 -16.20
C SER A 571 9.82 20.59 -15.30
N ARG A 572 9.51 20.75 -14.01
CA ARG A 572 10.45 21.33 -13.04
C ARG A 572 11.62 20.39 -12.82
N ILE A 573 11.39 19.10 -12.57
CA ILE A 573 12.44 18.10 -12.40
C ILE A 573 13.36 18.06 -13.61
N ASN A 574 12.79 17.98 -14.82
CA ASN A 574 13.60 17.87 -16.02
C ASN A 574 14.40 19.16 -16.27
N SER A 575 13.84 20.33 -15.95
CA SER A 575 14.57 21.60 -16.03
C SER A 575 15.70 21.73 -15.00
N THR A 576 15.50 21.25 -13.78
CA THR A 576 16.53 21.33 -12.71
C THR A 576 17.63 20.30 -12.93
N ALA A 577 17.28 19.06 -13.27
CA ALA A 577 18.25 18.01 -13.51
C ALA A 577 19.03 18.24 -14.82
N GLY A 578 18.34 18.61 -15.91
CA GLY A 578 18.96 18.82 -17.21
C GLY A 578 19.84 20.07 -17.29
N ARG A 579 19.51 21.14 -16.54
CA ARG A 579 20.39 22.33 -16.47
C ARG A 579 21.70 22.01 -15.76
N VAL A 580 21.67 21.24 -14.67
CA VAL A 580 22.88 20.86 -13.93
C VAL A 580 23.82 20.02 -14.78
N SER A 581 23.31 19.12 -15.62
CA SER A 581 24.14 18.32 -16.53
C SER A 581 24.69 19.10 -17.74
N SER A 582 23.96 20.09 -18.24
CA SER A 582 24.38 20.90 -19.40
C SER A 582 25.35 22.03 -19.04
N SER A 583 25.46 22.41 -17.76
CA SER A 583 26.37 23.46 -17.28
C SER A 583 27.80 22.99 -17.01
N TYR A 584 28.10 21.70 -17.17
CA TYR A 584 29.47 21.20 -17.21
C TYR A 584 29.92 21.14 -18.68
N PRO A 585 30.92 21.95 -19.11
CA PRO A 585 31.49 21.77 -20.43
C PRO A 585 32.22 20.42 -20.43
N SER A 586 31.75 19.50 -21.26
CA SER A 586 32.52 18.31 -21.65
C SER A 586 33.86 18.78 -22.22
N PRO A 587 35.02 18.24 -21.78
CA PRO A 587 36.31 18.64 -22.32
C PRO A 587 36.37 18.24 -23.78
N SER A 588 36.27 19.22 -24.67
CA SER A 588 36.46 19.05 -26.10
C SER A 588 37.91 18.67 -26.38
N SER A 589 38.06 17.56 -27.10
CA SER A 589 39.28 17.08 -27.74
C SER A 589 40.14 18.19 -28.35
N THR A 590 41.22 18.57 -27.66
CA THR A 590 42.37 19.24 -28.27
C THR A 590 43.35 18.20 -28.76
N SER A 591 43.55 18.20 -30.07
CA SER A 591 44.63 17.52 -30.77
C SER A 591 45.98 18.08 -30.30
N GLU A 592 46.80 17.26 -29.65
CA GLU A 592 48.25 17.47 -29.58
C GLU A 592 48.99 16.21 -30.04
N LYS A 593 49.54 16.30 -31.26
CA LYS A 593 50.71 15.53 -31.69
C LYS A 593 51.94 16.20 -31.07
N GLY A 594 52.79 15.48 -30.35
CA GLY A 594 54.07 16.03 -29.91
C GLY A 594 54.88 15.14 -28.97
N SER A 595 55.78 14.36 -29.55
CA SER A 595 57.07 13.83 -29.03
C SER A 595 57.12 12.98 -27.74
N LEU A 596 57.49 11.72 -27.98
CA LEU A 596 58.23 10.81 -27.10
C LEU A 596 59.47 11.45 -26.45
N THR A 597 59.65 11.25 -25.15
CA THR A 597 60.95 10.91 -24.53
C THR A 597 60.75 10.03 -23.30
N ASN A 598 61.49 8.93 -23.26
CA ASN A 598 61.61 7.92 -22.20
C ASN A 598 62.09 8.52 -20.86
N GLU A 599 61.61 8.02 -19.70
CA GLU A 599 62.37 7.20 -18.72
C GLU A 599 61.60 7.04 -17.36
N PRO A 600 61.99 6.16 -16.39
CA PRO A 600 61.13 5.06 -15.96
C PRO A 600 60.63 5.10 -14.49
N LEU A 601 59.76 4.13 -14.21
CA LEU A 601 59.18 3.68 -12.93
C LEU A 601 60.06 3.87 -11.67
N ARG A 602 59.51 4.57 -10.67
CA ARG A 602 59.87 4.42 -9.24
C ARG A 602 58.66 4.54 -8.31
N GLY A 603 58.39 3.43 -7.62
CA GLY A 603 58.06 3.28 -6.19
C GLY A 603 57.07 4.23 -5.48
N GLY A 604 55.94 3.66 -5.08
CA GLY A 604 55.41 3.61 -3.70
C GLY A 604 55.21 4.91 -2.89
N CYS A 605 53.96 5.19 -2.48
CA CYS A 605 53.53 5.15 -1.06
C CYS A 605 52.11 5.72 -0.84
N ALA A 606 51.34 4.96 -0.04
CA ALA A 606 50.30 5.34 0.92
C ALA A 606 49.00 6.06 0.46
N PRO A 607 47.81 5.49 0.77
CA PRO A 607 46.53 6.19 0.72
C PRO A 607 46.29 7.01 2.00
N SER A 608 45.85 8.27 1.81
CA SER A 608 45.50 9.25 2.82
C SER A 608 44.20 8.92 3.56
N ALA A 609 44.18 9.25 4.86
CA ALA A 609 43.11 9.04 5.82
C ALA A 609 41.86 9.93 5.57
N PRO A 610 40.65 9.51 6.03
CA PRO A 610 39.42 10.29 5.92
C PRO A 610 39.30 11.39 7.01
N PRO A 611 38.53 12.47 6.76
CA PRO A 611 38.42 13.63 7.66
C PRO A 611 37.46 13.40 8.84
N PRO A 612 37.60 14.14 9.96
CA PRO A 612 36.81 13.95 11.17
C PRO A 612 35.45 14.66 11.12
N LEU A 613 34.45 14.03 11.77
CA LEU A 613 33.09 14.52 12.01
C LEU A 613 33.07 15.69 13.01
N PRO A 614 32.14 16.67 12.88
CA PRO A 614 32.01 17.79 13.80
C PRO A 614 31.29 17.41 15.11
N PRO A 615 31.59 18.07 16.25
CA PRO A 615 31.06 17.75 17.56
C PRO A 615 29.62 18.24 17.78
N ARG A 616 28.90 17.53 18.67
CA ARG A 616 27.65 17.96 19.30
C ARG A 616 27.90 18.87 20.49
#